data_AF-A0A6A6C2E6-F1
#
_entry.id   AF-A0A6A6C2E6-F1
#
_cell.length_a   1.000
_cell.length_b   1.000
_cell.length_c   1.000
_cell.angle_alpha   90.00
_cell.angle_beta   90.00
_cell.angle_gamma   90.00
#
_symmetry.space_group_name_H-M   'P 1'
#
loop_
_entity.id
_entity.type
_entity.pdbx_description
1 polymer ?
#
loop_
_entity_poly.entity_id
_entity_poly.type
_entity_poly.pdbx_seq_one_letter_code
_entity_poly.pdbx_strand_id
1 'polypeptide(L)'
;MPPPYRVDHVGSLVRPEYLITARNALRPSVDTMAIEEGTPEQQEALKKATDQSIQEVVQQQLQHGITPITTGEFERSVFWDDFYEALSGFDVSFIRFDTGKWREGFPINEAFKRLGGEGRMGKIAVSKIQRTKSAYMDSWRLLRKYLPKEHWGLVKQTCLSPTWWHEMLQTPFTPESGYRNDDEYLNDIADALHDEVLELYEAGIRNFQIDDPLISMLYTDGWEQAMKANGTDREALVCLYVQTHNRFLKGLPEDLTVCHHMCRGNIPGSPTLPGDYNHLLQRLFLETNYKLFAVEWDDPAHGDFTPLQHLPKDKSVLLGLITTKEATLEDPAFIKQRLLSAGDVIAKARGCSQKEALDALGITTQCGFGTMSDRPGVGMTIERQWEKCELMQRVAEEVWPGWKKEFGIPTARL
;
A
#
# COMPACT_ATOMS: atom_id res chain seq x y z
N MET A 1 -4.78 2.19 21.33
CA MET A 1 -5.74 3.13 20.71
C MET A 1 -6.47 2.40 19.60
N PRO A 2 -7.71 2.76 19.25
CA PRO A 2 -8.38 2.18 18.10
C PRO A 2 -7.80 2.66 16.77
N PRO A 3 -7.86 1.82 15.71
CA PRO A 3 -7.66 2.30 14.34
C PRO A 3 -8.76 3.31 13.96
N PRO A 4 -8.57 4.12 12.90
CA PRO A 4 -9.60 5.07 12.45
C PRO A 4 -10.89 4.37 12.01
N TYR A 5 -10.81 3.11 11.59
CA TYR A 5 -11.93 2.26 11.21
C TYR A 5 -11.67 0.82 11.68
N ARG A 6 -12.71 0.08 12.10
CA ARG A 6 -12.58 -1.37 12.38
C ARG A 6 -12.47 -2.20 11.12
N VAL A 7 -13.03 -1.72 10.01
CA VAL A 7 -12.95 -2.34 8.70
C VAL A 7 -12.28 -1.36 7.76
N ASP A 8 -11.31 -1.86 7.01
CA ASP A 8 -10.57 -1.13 5.99
C ASP A 8 -10.43 -2.02 4.73
N HIS A 9 -10.01 -1.45 3.62
CA HIS A 9 -9.51 -2.16 2.45
C HIS A 9 -8.25 -1.44 1.94
N VAL A 10 -7.24 -2.18 1.46
CA VAL A 10 -5.90 -1.61 1.22
C VAL A 10 -5.90 -0.37 0.33
N GLY A 11 -6.60 -0.36 -0.80
CA GLY A 11 -6.65 0.82 -1.66
C GLY A 11 -7.25 0.51 -3.02
N SER A 12 -6.46 -0.08 -3.90
CA SER A 12 -6.91 -0.44 -5.25
C SER A 12 -8.13 -1.37 -5.28
N LEU A 13 -9.01 -1.11 -6.25
CA LEU A 13 -10.25 -1.86 -6.48
C LEU A 13 -10.26 -2.47 -7.89
N VAL A 14 -11.13 -3.45 -8.14
CA VAL A 14 -11.35 -4.04 -9.47
C VAL A 14 -11.90 -2.97 -10.40
N ARG A 15 -11.20 -2.72 -11.50
CA ARG A 15 -11.56 -1.70 -12.50
C ARG A 15 -12.65 -2.24 -13.44
N PRO A 16 -13.59 -1.38 -13.90
CA PRO A 16 -14.55 -1.78 -14.90
C PRO A 16 -13.89 -1.97 -16.28
N GLU A 17 -14.44 -2.89 -17.08
CA GLU A 17 -13.87 -3.30 -18.37
C GLU A 17 -13.68 -2.13 -19.35
N TYR A 18 -14.59 -1.14 -19.33
CA TYR A 18 -14.49 0.02 -20.22
C TYR A 18 -13.28 0.91 -19.88
N LEU A 19 -12.88 0.99 -18.60
CA LEU A 19 -11.68 1.72 -18.17
C LEU A 19 -10.41 0.96 -18.54
N ILE A 20 -10.42 -0.37 -18.40
CA ILE A 20 -9.32 -1.24 -18.82
C ILE A 20 -9.12 -1.11 -20.34
N THR A 21 -10.20 -1.19 -21.11
CA THR A 21 -10.19 -1.03 -22.57
C THR A 21 -9.64 0.34 -22.99
N ALA A 22 -10.11 1.43 -22.38
CA ALA A 22 -9.65 2.78 -22.71
C ALA A 22 -8.15 2.96 -22.40
N ARG A 23 -7.66 2.36 -21.31
CA ARG A 23 -6.23 2.41 -20.94
C ARG A 23 -5.36 1.55 -21.86
N ASN A 24 -5.80 0.35 -22.20
CA ASN A 24 -5.07 -0.54 -23.10
C ASN A 24 -4.99 0.00 -24.53
N ALA A 25 -5.93 0.86 -24.95
CA ALA A 25 -5.82 1.56 -26.22
C ALA A 25 -4.59 2.50 -26.32
N LEU A 26 -3.98 2.87 -25.18
CA LEU A 26 -2.76 3.68 -25.09
C LEU A 26 -1.52 2.84 -24.78
N ARG A 27 -1.63 1.50 -24.76
CA ARG A 27 -0.50 0.57 -24.55
C ARG A 27 -0.25 -0.24 -25.82
N PRO A 28 0.85 -0.03 -26.56
CA PRO A 28 1.13 -0.77 -27.79
C PRO A 28 1.53 -2.23 -27.53
N SER A 29 1.97 -2.58 -26.30
CA SER A 29 2.29 -3.95 -25.92
C SER A 29 2.03 -4.23 -24.43
N VAL A 30 1.70 -5.49 -24.11
CA VAL A 30 1.54 -6.00 -22.74
C VAL A 30 2.86 -6.09 -21.97
N ASP A 31 4.00 -6.04 -22.67
CA ASP A 31 5.34 -6.22 -22.10
C ASP A 31 5.97 -4.90 -21.63
N THR A 32 5.60 -3.79 -22.27
CA THR A 32 5.99 -2.46 -21.83
C THR A 32 4.89 -1.91 -20.94
N MET A 33 5.09 -1.91 -19.61
CA MET A 33 4.17 -1.23 -18.68
C MET A 33 4.09 0.30 -18.89
N ALA A 34 4.71 0.83 -19.96
CA ALA A 34 4.67 2.22 -20.36
C ALA A 34 3.43 2.52 -21.23
N ILE A 35 2.72 3.58 -20.87
CA ILE A 35 1.67 4.18 -21.69
C ILE A 35 2.35 5.04 -22.76
N GLU A 36 2.02 4.85 -24.03
CA GLU A 36 2.36 5.83 -25.07
C GLU A 36 1.38 7.01 -24.99
N GLU A 37 1.81 8.20 -25.41
CA GLU A 37 0.94 9.39 -25.38
C GLU A 37 -0.40 9.14 -26.11
N GLY A 38 -0.42 8.30 -27.15
CA GLY A 38 -1.60 8.02 -27.97
C GLY A 38 -2.18 9.25 -28.66
N THR A 39 -3.31 9.11 -29.34
CA THR A 39 -3.97 10.25 -30.00
C THR A 39 -4.74 11.10 -28.98
N PRO A 40 -4.98 12.40 -29.25
CA PRO A 40 -5.81 13.26 -28.39
C PRO A 40 -7.19 12.66 -28.07
N GLU A 41 -7.78 11.94 -29.03
CA GLU A 41 -9.06 11.25 -28.85
C GLU A 41 -8.95 10.09 -27.86
N GLN A 42 -7.86 9.31 -27.90
CA GLN A 42 -7.61 8.22 -26.97
C GLN A 42 -7.35 8.75 -25.55
N GLN A 43 -6.59 9.84 -25.41
CA GLN A 43 -6.36 10.50 -24.13
C GLN A 43 -7.66 11.03 -23.51
N GLU A 44 -8.51 11.69 -24.31
CA GLU A 44 -9.80 12.18 -23.81
C GLU A 44 -10.78 11.03 -23.50
N ALA A 45 -10.71 9.92 -24.24
CA ALA A 45 -11.48 8.72 -23.93
C ALA A 45 -11.05 8.11 -22.58
N LEU A 46 -9.75 7.97 -22.32
CA LEU A 46 -9.24 7.50 -21.03
C LEU A 46 -9.65 8.43 -19.89
N LYS A 47 -9.55 9.75 -20.11
CA LYS A 47 -9.94 10.75 -19.11
C LYS A 47 -11.44 10.66 -18.76
N LYS A 48 -12.31 10.54 -19.77
CA LYS A 48 -13.76 10.34 -19.55
C LYS A 48 -14.05 9.03 -18.82
N ALA A 49 -13.43 7.93 -19.24
CA ALA A 49 -13.59 6.64 -18.57
C ALA A 49 -13.14 6.71 -17.11
N THR A 50 -12.01 7.38 -16.82
CA THR A 50 -11.48 7.54 -15.46
C THR A 50 -12.40 8.38 -14.57
N ASP A 51 -12.89 9.52 -15.06
CA ASP A 51 -13.83 10.41 -14.34
C ASP A 51 -15.13 9.65 -14.02
N GLN A 52 -15.69 8.93 -15.00
CA GLN A 52 -16.87 8.09 -14.81
C GLN A 52 -16.62 6.95 -13.80
N SER A 53 -15.52 6.21 -13.91
CA SER A 53 -15.25 5.09 -13.00
C SER A 53 -15.00 5.55 -11.57
N ILE A 54 -14.35 6.70 -11.37
CA ILE A 54 -14.15 7.26 -10.03
C ILE A 54 -15.48 7.74 -9.44
N GLN A 55 -16.36 8.35 -10.25
CA GLN A 55 -17.72 8.66 -9.81
C GLN A 55 -18.44 7.39 -9.33
N GLU A 56 -18.47 6.35 -10.17
CA GLU A 56 -19.17 5.10 -9.89
C GLU A 56 -18.62 4.40 -8.64
N VAL A 57 -17.30 4.30 -8.49
CA VAL A 57 -16.68 3.59 -7.36
C VAL A 57 -16.85 4.34 -6.03
N VAL A 58 -16.87 5.69 -6.05
CA VAL A 58 -17.20 6.48 -4.86
C VAL A 58 -18.65 6.21 -4.43
N GLN A 59 -19.59 6.20 -5.37
CA GLN A 59 -20.99 5.90 -5.07
C GLN A 59 -21.18 4.45 -4.59
N GLN A 60 -20.48 3.47 -5.18
CA GLN A 60 -20.53 2.09 -4.72
C GLN A 60 -20.00 1.92 -3.29
N GLN A 61 -18.87 2.55 -2.95
CA GLN A 61 -18.34 2.52 -1.57
C GLN A 61 -19.36 3.09 -0.56
N LEU A 62 -20.01 4.21 -0.90
CA LEU A 62 -21.07 4.81 -0.09
C LEU A 62 -22.29 3.88 0.04
N GLN A 63 -22.75 3.29 -1.07
CA GLN A 63 -23.88 2.38 -1.10
C GLN A 63 -23.63 1.09 -0.30
N HIS A 64 -22.41 0.56 -0.32
CA HIS A 64 -22.02 -0.60 0.48
C HIS A 64 -21.60 -0.23 1.92
N GLY A 65 -21.60 1.05 2.27
CA GLY A 65 -21.19 1.54 3.58
C GLY A 65 -19.75 1.18 3.94
N ILE A 66 -18.86 1.21 2.95
CA ILE A 66 -17.44 0.86 3.04
C ILE A 66 -16.65 2.12 3.40
N THR A 67 -15.75 1.95 4.36
CA THR A 67 -14.73 2.94 4.73
C THR A 67 -13.39 2.23 4.85
N PRO A 68 -12.26 2.94 4.60
CA PRO A 68 -12.19 4.29 4.04
C PRO A 68 -12.69 4.34 2.59
N ILE A 69 -12.90 5.55 2.06
CA ILE A 69 -13.23 5.78 0.65
C ILE A 69 -11.94 6.07 -0.12
N THR A 70 -11.78 5.46 -1.28
CA THR A 70 -10.62 5.67 -2.17
C THR A 70 -11.07 5.91 -3.61
N THR A 71 -10.16 6.31 -4.50
CA THR A 71 -10.40 6.32 -5.96
C THR A 71 -10.41 4.91 -6.55
N GLY A 72 -10.15 3.87 -5.75
CA GLY A 72 -9.81 2.53 -6.25
C GLY A 72 -8.50 2.50 -7.03
N GLU A 73 -7.71 3.59 -7.02
CA GLU A 73 -6.53 3.82 -7.87
C GLU A 73 -6.86 3.74 -9.37
N PHE A 74 -8.09 4.09 -9.76
CA PHE A 74 -8.60 3.94 -11.11
C PHE A 74 -7.92 4.86 -12.13
N GLU A 75 -7.30 5.94 -11.68
CA GLU A 75 -6.45 6.82 -12.47
C GLU A 75 -5.08 6.20 -12.78
N ARG A 76 -4.57 5.33 -11.89
CA ARG A 76 -3.24 4.70 -12.00
C ARG A 76 -3.27 3.46 -12.88
N SER A 77 -2.13 3.16 -13.50
CA SER A 77 -1.89 1.89 -14.18
C SER A 77 -1.50 0.79 -13.22
N VAL A 78 -0.68 1.15 -12.24
CA VAL A 78 -0.15 0.27 -11.19
C VAL A 78 -0.06 1.03 -9.87
N PHE A 79 -0.10 0.32 -8.76
CA PHE A 79 -0.17 0.97 -7.43
C PHE A 79 0.99 1.92 -7.13
N TRP A 80 2.16 1.69 -7.75
CA TRP A 80 3.39 2.47 -7.54
C TRP A 80 3.53 3.72 -8.42
N ASP A 81 2.50 4.09 -9.17
CA ASP A 81 2.51 5.29 -10.01
C ASP A 81 2.41 6.62 -9.21
N ASP A 82 2.67 7.71 -9.92
CA ASP A 82 2.54 9.13 -9.59
C ASP A 82 3.60 9.73 -8.64
N PHE A 83 3.91 9.10 -7.49
CA PHE A 83 4.75 9.77 -6.48
C PHE A 83 6.14 10.09 -7.03
N TYR A 84 6.84 9.09 -7.58
CA TYR A 84 8.18 9.30 -8.13
C TYR A 84 8.15 10.02 -9.48
N GLU A 85 7.02 10.10 -10.18
CA GLU A 85 6.80 10.89 -11.41
C GLU A 85 6.66 12.39 -11.09
N ALA A 86 6.25 12.73 -9.87
CA ALA A 86 6.22 14.11 -9.38
C ALA A 86 7.60 14.64 -8.94
N LEU A 87 8.60 13.76 -8.89
CA LEU A 87 9.96 14.09 -8.46
C LEU A 87 10.87 14.36 -9.67
N SER A 88 11.59 15.48 -9.62
CA SER A 88 12.71 15.76 -10.52
C SER A 88 13.99 15.13 -10.02
N GLY A 89 15.01 15.11 -10.87
CA GLY A 89 16.36 14.67 -10.54
C GLY A 89 16.66 13.21 -10.87
N PHE A 90 15.65 12.44 -11.29
CA PHE A 90 15.83 11.08 -11.82
C PHE A 90 16.11 11.07 -13.32
N ASP A 91 17.06 10.24 -13.73
CA ASP A 91 17.07 9.65 -15.07
C ASP A 91 16.16 8.41 -15.07
N VAL A 92 15.19 8.41 -15.99
CA VAL A 92 14.20 7.34 -16.14
C VAL A 92 14.50 6.58 -17.42
N SER A 93 15.16 5.43 -17.27
CA SER A 93 15.66 4.65 -18.42
C SER A 93 15.40 3.16 -18.25
N PHE A 94 15.38 2.43 -19.38
CA PHE A 94 15.32 0.98 -19.35
C PHE A 94 16.69 0.43 -18.95
N ILE A 95 16.74 -0.28 -17.82
CA ILE A 95 17.98 -0.82 -17.27
C ILE A 95 17.90 -2.34 -17.33
N ARG A 96 18.80 -2.94 -18.12
CA ARG A 96 18.92 -4.40 -18.21
C ARG A 96 19.39 -4.99 -16.88
N PHE A 97 18.92 -6.20 -16.56
CA PHE A 97 19.30 -6.89 -15.34
C PHE A 97 20.78 -7.29 -15.30
N ASP A 98 21.44 -7.43 -16.45
CA ASP A 98 22.86 -7.78 -16.58
C ASP A 98 23.82 -6.58 -16.39
N THR A 99 23.31 -5.37 -16.13
CA THR A 99 24.13 -4.15 -15.95
C THR A 99 24.81 -4.04 -14.59
N GLY A 100 24.44 -4.87 -13.61
CA GLY A 100 24.89 -4.75 -12.23
C GLY A 100 24.29 -3.56 -11.45
N LYS A 101 23.36 -2.81 -12.06
CA LYS A 101 22.68 -1.67 -11.41
C LYS A 101 21.50 -2.10 -10.52
N TRP A 102 21.01 -3.32 -10.70
CA TRP A 102 19.94 -3.91 -9.88
C TRP A 102 20.56 -4.82 -8.83
N ARG A 103 19.96 -4.90 -7.65
CA ARG A 103 20.34 -5.91 -6.66
C ARG A 103 19.92 -7.29 -7.15
N GLU A 104 20.84 -8.24 -7.15
CA GLU A 104 20.61 -9.61 -7.59
C GLU A 104 19.89 -10.43 -6.51
N GLY A 105 18.97 -11.33 -6.89
CA GLY A 105 18.25 -12.16 -5.92
C GLY A 105 17.13 -11.45 -5.16
N PHE A 106 16.90 -10.15 -5.40
CA PHE A 106 15.78 -9.41 -4.80
C PHE A 106 14.46 -9.77 -5.51
N PRO A 107 13.33 -10.00 -4.81
CA PRO A 107 12.16 -10.73 -5.32
C PRO A 107 11.48 -10.06 -6.47
N ILE A 108 11.36 -8.73 -6.46
CA ILE A 108 10.76 -8.01 -7.57
C ILE A 108 11.65 -8.15 -8.81
N ASN A 109 12.96 -7.97 -8.68
CA ASN A 109 13.90 -8.16 -9.79
C ASN A 109 13.85 -9.61 -10.31
N GLU A 110 13.84 -10.61 -9.41
CA GLU A 110 13.74 -12.02 -9.79
C GLU A 110 12.36 -12.40 -10.35
N ALA A 111 11.28 -11.77 -9.89
CA ALA A 111 9.94 -11.97 -10.44
C ALA A 111 9.90 -11.50 -11.90
N PHE A 112 10.42 -10.30 -12.20
CA PHE A 112 10.50 -9.82 -13.58
C PHE A 112 11.42 -10.69 -14.46
N LYS A 113 12.55 -11.18 -13.95
CA LYS A 113 13.41 -12.15 -14.67
C LYS A 113 12.68 -13.45 -14.97
N ARG A 114 11.94 -14.01 -14.00
CA ARG A 114 11.13 -15.24 -14.18
C ARG A 114 10.02 -15.08 -15.21
N LEU A 115 9.50 -13.86 -15.35
CA LEU A 115 8.55 -13.49 -16.41
C LEU A 115 9.23 -13.26 -17.78
N GLY A 116 10.53 -13.52 -17.90
CA GLY A 116 11.29 -13.40 -19.16
C GLY A 116 11.80 -11.98 -19.46
N GLY A 117 11.68 -11.04 -18.50
CA GLY A 117 12.16 -9.69 -18.69
C GLY A 117 13.69 -9.60 -18.71
N GLU A 118 14.25 -8.92 -19.72
CA GLU A 118 15.70 -8.65 -19.80
C GLU A 118 16.12 -7.45 -18.92
N GLY A 119 15.16 -6.68 -18.44
CA GLY A 119 15.32 -5.46 -17.67
C GLY A 119 13.97 -4.83 -17.36
N ARG A 120 14.02 -3.61 -16.84
CA ARG A 120 12.82 -2.81 -16.53
C ARG A 120 13.17 -1.33 -16.54
N MET A 121 12.14 -0.49 -16.62
CA MET A 121 12.31 0.93 -16.33
C MET A 121 12.80 1.09 -14.88
N GLY A 122 13.85 1.89 -14.70
CA GLY A 122 14.40 2.26 -13.40
C GLY A 122 14.55 3.76 -13.28
N LYS A 123 14.64 4.23 -12.04
CA LYS A 123 14.87 5.64 -11.70
C LYS A 123 16.18 5.77 -10.94
N ILE A 124 17.19 6.36 -11.56
CA ILE A 124 18.49 6.63 -10.93
C ILE A 124 18.63 8.13 -10.76
N ALA A 125 18.97 8.60 -9.55
CA ALA A 125 19.17 10.02 -9.35
C ALA A 125 20.46 10.50 -10.04
N VAL A 126 20.33 11.52 -10.89
CA VAL A 126 21.43 12.18 -11.61
C VAL A 126 21.64 13.63 -11.14
N SER A 127 20.77 14.11 -10.25
CA SER A 127 20.89 15.36 -9.49
C SER A 127 20.06 15.26 -8.21
N LYS A 128 20.05 16.31 -7.39
CA LYS A 128 19.24 16.36 -6.17
C LYS A 128 17.75 16.20 -6.49
N ILE A 129 17.09 15.29 -5.78
CA ILE A 129 15.68 15.00 -5.88
C ILE A 129 14.88 16.14 -5.28
N GLN A 130 13.90 16.61 -6.04
CA GLN A 130 12.99 17.67 -5.61
C GLN A 130 11.58 17.38 -6.12
N ARG A 131 10.59 17.54 -5.24
CA ARG A 131 9.18 17.53 -5.61
C ARG A 131 8.86 18.75 -6.48
N THR A 132 8.31 18.53 -7.67
CA THR A 132 8.01 19.61 -8.64
C THR A 132 6.53 19.99 -8.69
N LYS A 133 5.67 19.06 -8.28
CA LYS A 133 4.21 19.20 -8.22
C LYS A 133 3.66 18.21 -7.21
N SER A 134 2.37 18.33 -6.87
CA SER A 134 1.71 17.25 -6.15
C SER A 134 1.52 16.02 -7.00
N ALA A 135 1.78 14.85 -6.41
CA ALA A 135 1.54 13.55 -7.02
C ALA A 135 0.04 13.21 -7.07
N TYR A 136 -0.72 13.56 -6.02
CA TYR A 136 -2.08 13.05 -5.84
C TYR A 136 -3.16 14.14 -5.73
N MET A 137 -2.81 15.43 -5.83
CA MET A 137 -3.79 16.52 -5.74
C MET A 137 -4.86 16.44 -6.83
N ASP A 138 -4.52 15.98 -8.04
CA ASP A 138 -5.51 15.84 -9.11
C ASP A 138 -6.46 14.65 -8.87
N SER A 139 -5.95 13.53 -8.36
CA SER A 139 -6.77 12.41 -7.86
C SER A 139 -7.71 12.87 -6.75
N TRP A 140 -7.20 13.65 -5.79
CA TRP A 140 -8.00 14.22 -4.71
C TRP A 140 -9.09 15.15 -5.24
N ARG A 141 -8.73 16.07 -6.15
CA ARG A 141 -9.68 16.99 -6.79
C ARG A 141 -10.75 16.25 -7.57
N LEU A 142 -10.43 15.11 -8.17
CA LEU A 142 -11.37 14.27 -8.91
C LEU A 142 -12.34 13.56 -7.96
N LEU A 143 -11.82 12.85 -6.96
CA LEU A 143 -12.64 12.12 -5.98
C LEU A 143 -13.62 13.06 -5.27
N ARG A 144 -13.15 14.21 -4.79
CA ARG A 144 -13.98 15.13 -4.01
C ARG A 144 -15.12 15.79 -4.80
N LYS A 145 -15.13 15.70 -6.14
CA LYS A 145 -16.30 16.13 -6.95
C LYS A 145 -17.54 15.30 -6.62
N TYR A 146 -17.33 14.04 -6.24
CA TYR A 146 -18.39 13.05 -6.02
C TYR A 146 -18.62 12.74 -4.55
N LEU A 147 -17.91 13.44 -3.65
CA LEU A 147 -17.98 13.22 -2.22
C LEU A 147 -18.26 14.54 -1.47
N PRO A 148 -19.38 14.64 -0.72
CA PRO A 148 -19.67 15.79 0.12
C PRO A 148 -18.54 16.11 1.10
N LYS A 149 -18.39 17.39 1.45
CA LYS A 149 -17.26 17.90 2.25
C LYS A 149 -17.19 17.26 3.64
N GLU A 150 -18.34 16.99 4.24
CA GLU A 150 -18.50 16.31 5.52
C GLU A 150 -17.93 14.87 5.53
N HIS A 151 -17.77 14.26 4.35
CA HIS A 151 -17.22 12.91 4.20
C HIS A 151 -15.76 12.89 3.77
N TRP A 152 -15.11 14.05 3.59
CA TRP A 152 -13.69 14.11 3.20
C TRP A 152 -12.76 13.42 4.21
N GLY A 153 -13.11 13.46 5.50
CA GLY A 153 -12.39 12.74 6.55
C GLY A 153 -12.45 11.22 6.45
N LEU A 154 -13.31 10.66 5.58
CA LEU A 154 -13.39 9.22 5.28
C LEU A 154 -12.41 8.78 4.20
N VAL A 155 -11.77 9.73 3.51
CA VAL A 155 -10.94 9.43 2.34
C VAL A 155 -9.57 8.95 2.79
N LYS A 156 -9.09 7.90 2.13
CA LYS A 156 -7.72 7.40 2.25
C LYS A 156 -6.98 7.57 0.93
N GLN A 157 -5.80 8.17 1.01
CA GLN A 157 -4.86 8.28 -0.10
C GLN A 157 -3.73 7.25 0.07
N THR A 158 -3.50 6.41 -0.93
CA THR A 158 -2.37 5.48 -0.98
C THR A 158 -1.18 6.11 -1.70
N CYS A 159 0.03 5.80 -1.25
CA CYS A 159 1.28 6.26 -1.81
C CYS A 159 2.35 5.18 -1.67
N LEU A 160 3.23 5.10 -2.67
CA LEU A 160 4.37 4.20 -2.63
C LEU A 160 5.39 4.59 -1.54
N SER A 161 6.07 3.60 -0.97
CA SER A 161 7.18 3.81 -0.03
C SER A 161 8.33 4.68 -0.57
N PRO A 162 8.92 5.57 0.26
CA PRO A 162 10.09 6.37 -0.11
C PRO A 162 11.36 5.54 -0.31
N THR A 163 11.35 4.25 0.03
CA THR A 163 12.50 3.34 -0.11
C THR A 163 12.45 2.48 -1.39
N TRP A 164 11.33 2.54 -2.13
CA TRP A 164 11.02 1.63 -3.24
C TRP A 164 12.18 1.42 -4.23
N TRP A 165 12.67 2.49 -4.85
CA TRP A 165 13.74 2.37 -5.85
C TRP A 165 15.09 2.03 -5.23
N HIS A 166 15.38 2.55 -4.04
CA HIS A 166 16.61 2.24 -3.31
C HIS A 166 16.74 0.74 -3.02
N GLU A 167 15.64 0.10 -2.66
CA GLU A 167 15.66 -1.31 -2.27
C GLU A 167 15.93 -2.26 -3.44
N MET A 168 15.58 -1.87 -4.67
CA MET A 168 15.79 -2.70 -5.85
C MET A 168 17.10 -2.39 -6.58
N LEU A 169 17.63 -1.18 -6.43
CA LEU A 169 18.84 -0.72 -7.11
C LEU A 169 20.09 -0.96 -6.26
N GLN A 170 21.14 -1.46 -6.92
CA GLN A 170 22.49 -1.50 -6.36
C GLN A 170 23.16 -0.13 -6.45
N THR A 171 22.76 0.68 -7.45
CA THR A 171 23.30 2.03 -7.67
C THR A 171 22.12 3.00 -7.86
N PRO A 172 21.53 3.51 -6.77
CA PRO A 172 20.33 4.35 -6.83
C PRO A 172 20.61 5.80 -7.29
N PHE A 173 21.87 6.24 -7.26
CA PHE A 173 22.28 7.57 -7.71
C PHE A 173 23.67 7.54 -8.36
N THR A 174 23.96 8.51 -9.24
CA THR A 174 25.27 8.65 -9.89
C THR A 174 26.22 9.53 -9.05
N PRO A 175 27.55 9.47 -9.28
CA PRO A 175 28.49 10.38 -8.63
C PRO A 175 28.21 11.87 -8.87
N GLU A 176 27.63 12.20 -10.03
CA GLU A 176 27.28 13.57 -10.44
C GLU A 176 26.00 14.08 -9.77
N SER A 177 25.21 13.19 -9.14
CA SER A 177 23.95 13.54 -8.49
C SER A 177 24.09 14.51 -7.32
N GLY A 178 25.30 14.59 -6.75
CA GLY A 178 25.58 15.36 -5.54
C GLY A 178 25.19 14.63 -4.25
N TYR A 179 24.81 13.35 -4.31
CA TYR A 179 24.65 12.50 -3.12
C TYR A 179 25.96 11.83 -2.71
N ARG A 180 26.28 11.91 -1.43
CA ARG A 180 27.48 11.27 -0.86
C ARG A 180 27.21 9.87 -0.31
N ASN A 181 25.97 9.58 0.05
CA ASN A 181 25.53 8.33 0.66
C ASN A 181 24.01 8.17 0.53
N ASP A 182 23.53 6.99 0.91
CA ASP A 182 22.11 6.62 0.84
C ASP A 182 21.23 7.48 1.77
N ASP A 183 21.76 7.93 2.93
CA ASP A 183 21.04 8.81 3.85
C ASP A 183 20.65 10.13 3.18
N GLU A 184 21.58 10.81 2.50
CA GLU A 184 21.28 12.06 1.81
C GLU A 184 20.26 11.87 0.69
N TYR A 185 20.36 10.77 -0.04
CA TYR A 185 19.43 10.44 -1.12
C TYR A 185 18.01 10.18 -0.60
N LEU A 186 17.88 9.34 0.41
CA LEU A 186 16.59 9.01 1.01
C LEU A 186 16.00 10.17 1.82
N ASN A 187 16.83 11.05 2.38
CA ASN A 187 16.37 12.26 3.07
C ASN A 187 15.60 13.20 2.12
N ASP A 188 16.09 13.42 0.90
CA ASP A 188 15.41 14.28 -0.08
C ASP A 188 14.07 13.66 -0.55
N ILE A 189 14.00 12.33 -0.69
CA ILE A 189 12.73 11.64 -1.02
C ILE A 189 11.76 11.71 0.17
N ALA A 190 12.23 11.51 1.40
CA ALA A 190 11.41 11.60 2.59
C ALA A 190 10.86 13.02 2.81
N ASP A 191 11.65 14.06 2.53
CA ASP A 191 11.21 15.46 2.58
C ASP A 191 10.16 15.74 1.49
N ALA A 192 10.39 15.26 0.27
CA ALA A 192 9.39 15.37 -0.80
C ALA A 192 8.07 14.68 -0.46
N LEU A 193 8.12 13.51 0.19
CA LEU A 193 6.94 12.80 0.66
C LEU A 193 6.24 13.54 1.81
N HIS A 194 7.01 14.15 2.71
CA HIS A 194 6.48 14.98 3.79
C HIS A 194 5.66 16.15 3.24
N ASP A 195 6.23 16.87 2.27
CA ASP A 195 5.56 18.00 1.61
C ASP A 195 4.29 17.56 0.86
N GLU A 196 4.32 16.40 0.18
CA GLU A 196 3.11 15.84 -0.48
C GLU A 196 1.99 15.59 0.53
N VAL A 197 2.32 14.96 1.66
CA VAL A 197 1.34 14.63 2.69
C VAL A 197 0.79 15.88 3.37
N LEU A 198 1.62 16.88 3.65
CA LEU A 198 1.17 18.15 4.20
C LEU A 198 0.23 18.89 3.24
N GLU A 199 0.57 18.96 1.95
CA GLU A 199 -0.28 19.64 0.95
C GLU A 199 -1.66 18.96 0.82
N LEU A 200 -1.70 17.63 0.84
CA LEU A 200 -2.96 16.86 0.82
C LEU A 200 -3.74 17.00 2.12
N TYR A 201 -3.05 17.05 3.27
CA TYR A 201 -3.67 17.32 4.57
C TYR A 201 -4.36 18.69 4.60
N GLU A 202 -3.68 19.73 4.13
CA GLU A 202 -4.22 21.09 4.00
C GLU A 202 -5.44 21.11 3.07
N ALA A 203 -5.46 20.24 2.06
CA ALA A 203 -6.58 20.10 1.14
C ALA A 203 -7.76 19.26 1.69
N GLY A 204 -7.62 18.66 2.88
CA GLY A 204 -8.70 17.98 3.61
C GLY A 204 -8.49 16.49 3.88
N ILE A 205 -7.40 15.88 3.41
CA ILE A 205 -7.10 14.46 3.68
C ILE A 205 -6.75 14.26 5.17
N ARG A 206 -7.26 13.17 5.75
CA ARG A 206 -6.98 12.78 7.15
C ARG A 206 -6.49 11.34 7.31
N ASN A 207 -6.54 10.54 6.24
CA ASN A 207 -5.98 9.19 6.22
C ASN A 207 -5.04 9.06 5.04
N PHE A 208 -3.79 8.71 5.32
CA PHE A 208 -2.76 8.46 4.32
C PHE A 208 -2.19 7.06 4.55
N GLN A 209 -1.78 6.38 3.49
CA GLN A 209 -1.19 5.06 3.58
C GLN A 209 0.08 4.99 2.74
N ILE A 210 1.13 4.45 3.34
CA ILE A 210 2.38 4.12 2.68
C ILE A 210 2.36 2.62 2.38
N ASP A 211 2.33 2.29 1.10
CA ASP A 211 2.43 0.93 0.59
C ASP A 211 3.90 0.54 0.44
N ASP A 212 4.32 -0.40 1.28
CA ASP A 212 5.71 -0.82 1.40
C ASP A 212 5.86 -2.34 1.36
N PRO A 213 5.58 -2.96 0.20
CA PRO A 213 5.68 -4.41 0.09
C PRO A 213 7.13 -4.89 0.01
N LEU A 214 8.12 -4.03 -0.20
CA LEU A 214 9.51 -4.46 -0.26
C LEU A 214 10.12 -4.65 1.14
N ILE A 215 9.82 -3.74 2.08
CA ILE A 215 10.27 -3.89 3.47
C ILE A 215 9.77 -5.21 4.10
N SER A 216 8.58 -5.67 3.70
CA SER A 216 7.96 -6.94 4.14
C SER A 216 8.76 -8.18 3.70
N MET A 217 9.56 -8.04 2.63
CA MET A 217 10.33 -9.11 2.04
C MET A 217 11.72 -9.25 2.66
N LEU A 218 12.19 -8.26 3.45
CA LEU A 218 13.50 -8.24 4.12
C LEU A 218 13.80 -9.48 4.98
N TYR A 219 12.75 -10.15 5.45
CA TYR A 219 12.82 -11.32 6.33
C TYR A 219 12.15 -12.56 5.71
N THR A 220 12.02 -12.60 4.38
CA THR A 220 11.57 -13.80 3.65
C THR A 220 12.70 -14.81 3.46
N ASP A 221 12.34 -16.08 3.26
CA ASP A 221 13.31 -17.13 3.00
C ASP A 221 14.14 -16.82 1.73
N GLY A 222 15.46 -16.99 1.82
CA GLY A 222 16.39 -16.74 0.71
C GLY A 222 16.93 -15.31 0.61
N TRP A 223 16.34 -14.33 1.30
CA TRP A 223 16.82 -12.93 1.24
C TRP A 223 18.16 -12.73 1.88
N GLU A 224 18.44 -13.41 2.98
CA GLU A 224 19.70 -13.24 3.69
C GLU A 224 20.89 -13.59 2.77
N GLN A 225 20.76 -14.64 1.96
CA GLN A 225 21.77 -15.02 0.99
C GLN A 225 21.91 -13.98 -0.13
N ALA A 226 20.78 -13.47 -0.66
CA ALA A 226 20.78 -12.42 -1.67
C ALA A 226 21.44 -11.14 -1.15
N MET A 227 21.07 -10.66 0.05
CA MET A 227 21.68 -9.50 0.69
C MET A 227 23.19 -9.66 0.88
N LYS A 228 23.63 -10.81 1.40
CA LYS A 228 25.06 -11.12 1.53
C LYS A 228 25.79 -11.10 0.19
N ALA A 229 25.20 -11.66 -0.86
CA ALA A 229 25.77 -11.65 -2.20
C ALA A 229 25.91 -10.23 -2.79
N ASN A 230 24.99 -9.33 -2.44
CA ASN A 230 25.04 -7.91 -2.82
C ASN A 230 25.85 -7.04 -1.83
N GLY A 231 26.53 -7.63 -0.84
CA GLY A 231 27.27 -6.89 0.20
C GLY A 231 26.38 -5.99 1.07
N THR A 232 25.08 -6.27 1.14
CA THR A 232 24.09 -5.50 1.90
C THR A 232 23.98 -6.05 3.32
N ASP A 233 24.20 -5.20 4.32
CA ASP A 233 23.88 -5.51 5.71
C ASP A 233 22.38 -5.24 5.95
N ARG A 234 21.63 -6.30 6.28
CA ARG A 234 20.19 -6.21 6.52
C ARG A 234 19.83 -5.26 7.66
N GLU A 235 20.54 -5.33 8.79
CA GLU A 235 20.16 -4.55 9.98
C GLU A 235 20.50 -3.07 9.77
N ALA A 236 21.61 -2.78 9.08
CA ALA A 236 21.93 -1.42 8.66
C ALA A 236 20.88 -0.87 7.68
N LEU A 237 20.43 -1.69 6.71
CA LEU A 237 19.40 -1.30 5.74
C LEU A 237 18.06 -1.02 6.43
N VAL A 238 17.62 -1.89 7.34
CA VAL A 238 16.39 -1.69 8.13
C VAL A 238 16.50 -0.41 8.96
N CYS A 239 17.65 -0.14 9.58
CA CYS A 239 17.89 1.10 10.33
C CYS A 239 17.74 2.34 9.45
N LEU A 240 18.36 2.34 8.26
CA LEU A 240 18.25 3.40 7.27
C LEU A 240 16.80 3.65 6.85
N TYR A 241 16.02 2.59 6.61
CA TYR A 241 14.61 2.71 6.24
C TYR A 241 13.77 3.23 7.39
N VAL A 242 13.94 2.73 8.61
CA VAL A 242 13.27 3.27 9.80
C VAL A 242 13.56 4.78 9.95
N GLN A 243 14.80 5.21 9.76
CA GLN A 243 15.17 6.63 9.81
C GLN A 243 14.49 7.44 8.70
N THR A 244 14.45 6.90 7.47
CA THR A 244 13.78 7.52 6.31
C THR A 244 12.28 7.71 6.57
N HIS A 245 11.59 6.68 7.03
CA HIS A 245 10.17 6.76 7.37
C HIS A 245 9.93 7.74 8.53
N ASN A 246 10.77 7.73 9.57
CA ASN A 246 10.65 8.67 10.69
C ASN A 246 10.90 10.12 10.30
N ARG A 247 11.78 10.37 9.33
CA ARG A 247 11.99 11.71 8.78
C ARG A 247 10.73 12.21 8.09
N PHE A 248 10.16 11.41 7.20
CA PHE A 248 8.90 11.71 6.54
C PHE A 248 7.77 11.98 7.55
N LEU A 249 7.65 11.18 8.62
CA LEU A 249 6.58 11.32 9.61
C LEU A 249 6.76 12.52 10.56
N LYS A 250 7.95 13.12 10.61
CA LYS A 250 8.30 14.12 11.64
C LYS A 250 7.49 15.40 11.48
N GLY A 251 6.70 15.76 12.49
CA GLY A 251 5.97 17.02 12.52
C GLY A 251 4.68 17.03 11.70
N LEU A 252 4.23 15.86 11.23
CA LEU A 252 2.89 15.73 10.65
C LEU A 252 1.80 16.04 11.69
N PRO A 253 0.64 16.57 11.28
CA PRO A 253 -0.46 16.92 12.18
C PRO A 253 -0.98 15.74 13.01
N GLU A 254 -1.39 16.00 14.26
CA GLU A 254 -1.82 14.94 15.19
C GLU A 254 -3.13 14.25 14.77
N ASP A 255 -4.01 14.93 14.03
CA ASP A 255 -5.26 14.37 13.50
C ASP A 255 -5.11 13.69 12.13
N LEU A 256 -3.89 13.62 11.57
CA LEU A 256 -3.58 12.84 10.38
C LEU A 256 -3.18 11.42 10.78
N THR A 257 -3.94 10.43 10.30
CA THR A 257 -3.55 9.03 10.41
C THR A 257 -2.68 8.63 9.22
N VAL A 258 -1.46 8.16 9.49
CA VAL A 258 -0.61 7.52 8.47
C VAL A 258 -0.49 6.03 8.77
N CYS A 259 -0.95 5.21 7.82
CA CYS A 259 -0.86 3.76 7.84
C CYS A 259 0.41 3.27 7.14
N HIS A 260 1.13 2.31 7.74
CA HIS A 260 2.19 1.57 7.05
C HIS A 260 1.62 0.21 6.59
N HIS A 261 1.38 0.08 5.29
CA HIS A 261 0.89 -1.15 4.69
C HIS A 261 2.05 -2.04 4.23
N MET A 262 2.04 -3.30 4.69
CA MET A 262 2.99 -4.33 4.30
C MET A 262 2.24 -5.56 3.76
N CYS A 263 2.60 -5.98 2.55
CA CYS A 263 2.16 -7.23 1.95
C CYS A 263 3.29 -7.84 1.11
N ARG A 264 3.09 -9.05 0.62
CA ARG A 264 4.02 -9.75 -0.28
C ARG A 264 3.45 -9.94 -1.68
N GLY A 265 2.52 -9.06 -2.04
CA GLY A 265 1.94 -8.96 -3.37
C GLY A 265 0.82 -9.96 -3.64
N ASN A 266 0.13 -9.72 -4.74
CA ASN A 266 -1.08 -10.44 -5.14
C ASN A 266 -1.20 -10.59 -6.66
N ILE A 267 -0.08 -10.46 -7.37
CA ILE A 267 -0.03 -10.64 -8.82
C ILE A 267 -0.43 -12.09 -9.15
N PRO A 268 -1.49 -12.32 -9.94
CA PRO A 268 -1.93 -13.67 -10.27
C PRO A 268 -0.80 -14.53 -10.86
N GLY A 269 -0.65 -15.75 -10.35
CA GLY A 269 0.40 -16.69 -10.77
C GLY A 269 1.77 -16.47 -10.12
N SER A 270 1.95 -15.44 -9.28
CA SER A 270 3.17 -15.29 -8.48
C SER A 270 3.19 -16.29 -7.32
N PRO A 271 4.36 -16.85 -6.97
CA PRO A 271 4.47 -17.74 -5.83
C PRO A 271 4.23 -16.99 -4.50
N THR A 272 3.66 -17.67 -3.52
CA THR A 272 3.65 -17.19 -2.13
C THR A 272 5.10 -17.02 -1.66
N LEU A 273 5.39 -15.89 -0.99
CA LEU A 273 6.68 -15.63 -0.37
C LEU A 273 6.58 -15.96 1.13
N PRO A 274 7.06 -17.13 1.57
CA PRO A 274 6.97 -17.54 2.97
C PRO A 274 7.92 -16.74 3.85
N GLY A 275 7.61 -16.75 5.16
CA GLY A 275 8.41 -16.11 6.19
C GLY A 275 7.50 -15.42 7.21
N ASP A 276 7.88 -15.40 8.47
CA ASP A 276 7.09 -14.67 9.46
C ASP A 276 7.35 -13.15 9.45
N TYR A 277 6.53 -12.42 10.19
CA TYR A 277 6.63 -10.98 10.37
C TYR A 277 7.29 -10.58 11.71
N ASN A 278 7.78 -11.54 12.51
CA ASN A 278 8.15 -11.35 13.92
C ASN A 278 9.20 -10.27 14.11
N HIS A 279 10.37 -10.45 13.49
CA HIS A 279 11.49 -9.54 13.68
C HIS A 279 11.21 -8.16 13.05
N LEU A 280 10.63 -8.15 11.84
CA LEU A 280 10.31 -6.92 11.14
C LEU A 280 9.30 -6.07 11.92
N LEU A 281 8.15 -6.64 12.31
CA LEU A 281 7.11 -5.88 13.00
C LEU A 281 7.57 -5.46 14.39
N GLN A 282 8.38 -6.25 15.10
CA GLN A 282 8.97 -5.79 16.36
C GLN A 282 9.77 -4.50 16.15
N ARG A 283 10.68 -4.48 15.16
CA ARG A 283 11.45 -3.27 14.81
C ARG A 283 10.53 -2.11 14.44
N LEU A 284 9.58 -2.32 13.52
CA LEU A 284 8.70 -1.25 13.04
C LEU A 284 7.77 -0.72 14.13
N PHE A 285 7.21 -1.59 14.98
CA PHE A 285 6.38 -1.18 16.11
C PHE A 285 7.15 -0.33 17.12
N LEU A 286 8.42 -0.65 17.38
CA LEU A 286 9.20 0.02 18.42
C LEU A 286 9.95 1.25 17.91
N GLU A 287 10.34 1.27 16.64
CA GLU A 287 11.30 2.25 16.14
C GLU A 287 10.72 3.22 15.11
N THR A 288 9.57 2.93 14.50
CA THR A 288 8.91 3.91 13.61
C THR A 288 7.88 4.75 14.37
N ASN A 289 7.59 5.94 13.85
CA ASN A 289 6.57 6.84 14.39
C ASN A 289 5.14 6.55 13.89
N TYR A 290 4.95 5.51 13.07
CA TYR A 290 3.62 5.09 12.61
C TYR A 290 2.73 4.68 13.78
N LYS A 291 1.46 5.07 13.71
CA LYS A 291 0.41 4.72 14.70
C LYS A 291 -0.52 3.61 14.23
N LEU A 292 -0.53 3.35 12.92
CA LEU A 292 -1.38 2.36 12.28
C LEU A 292 -0.54 1.50 11.32
N PHE A 293 -0.74 0.19 11.39
CA PHE A 293 -0.11 -0.79 10.49
C PHE A 293 -1.19 -1.63 9.82
N ALA A 294 -1.04 -1.93 8.54
CA ALA A 294 -1.90 -2.87 7.81
C ALA A 294 -1.04 -4.00 7.26
N VAL A 295 -1.18 -5.20 7.81
CA VAL A 295 -0.26 -6.33 7.53
C VAL A 295 -1.04 -7.54 7.06
N GLU A 296 -0.58 -8.20 6.01
CA GLU A 296 -1.19 -9.45 5.52
C GLU A 296 -1.02 -10.63 6.51
N TRP A 297 -2.08 -11.43 6.63
CA TRP A 297 -2.13 -12.68 7.41
C TRP A 297 -3.23 -13.64 6.89
N ASP A 298 -3.60 -13.52 5.61
CA ASP A 298 -4.58 -14.38 4.95
C ASP A 298 -4.03 -15.80 4.74
N ASP A 299 -2.72 -15.91 4.48
CA ASP A 299 -2.00 -17.17 4.27
C ASP A 299 -1.21 -17.60 5.52
N PRO A 300 -1.37 -18.85 6.01
CA PRO A 300 -0.54 -19.40 7.09
C PRO A 300 0.97 -19.35 6.85
N ALA A 301 1.42 -19.28 5.60
CA ALA A 301 2.85 -19.14 5.23
C ALA A 301 3.48 -17.82 5.71
N HIS A 302 2.66 -16.83 6.11
CA HIS A 302 3.09 -15.54 6.63
C HIS A 302 3.24 -15.53 8.18
N GLY A 303 3.16 -16.70 8.82
CA GLY A 303 3.36 -16.88 10.25
C GLY A 303 2.13 -16.62 11.10
N ASP A 304 2.36 -16.37 12.39
CA ASP A 304 1.31 -16.19 13.40
C ASP A 304 1.27 -14.76 13.96
N PHE A 305 0.45 -14.55 15.00
CA PHE A 305 0.25 -13.25 15.63
C PHE A 305 1.25 -12.94 16.74
N THR A 306 2.30 -13.75 16.93
CA THR A 306 3.38 -13.49 17.90
C THR A 306 3.94 -12.06 17.88
N PRO A 307 4.12 -11.37 16.73
CA PRO A 307 4.69 -10.02 16.74
C PRO A 307 3.83 -9.01 17.49
N LEU A 308 2.51 -9.26 17.60
CA LEU A 308 1.57 -8.35 18.28
C LEU A 308 1.84 -8.22 19.78
N GLN A 309 2.60 -9.14 20.39
CA GLN A 309 3.04 -9.01 21.78
C GLN A 309 3.90 -7.75 22.01
N HIS A 310 4.53 -7.24 20.95
CA HIS A 310 5.38 -6.06 21.00
C HIS A 310 4.64 -4.76 20.70
N LEU A 311 3.34 -4.81 20.38
CA LEU A 311 2.55 -3.65 19.95
C LEU A 311 2.38 -2.60 21.07
N PRO A 312 2.94 -1.38 20.94
CA PRO A 312 2.75 -0.29 21.89
C PRO A 312 1.27 0.10 22.07
N LYS A 313 0.93 0.66 23.24
CA LYS A 313 -0.47 0.99 23.60
C LYS A 313 -1.08 2.09 22.73
N ASP A 314 -0.24 2.96 22.19
CA ASP A 314 -0.56 4.07 21.30
C ASP A 314 -0.46 3.66 19.81
N LYS A 315 -0.47 2.36 19.51
CA LYS A 315 -0.46 1.84 18.14
C LYS A 315 -1.61 0.85 17.93
N SER A 316 -2.00 0.69 16.67
CA SER A 316 -3.07 -0.20 16.22
C SER A 316 -2.69 -0.95 14.95
N VAL A 317 -3.34 -2.08 14.70
CA VAL A 317 -3.06 -2.96 13.55
C VAL A 317 -4.37 -3.37 12.87
N LEU A 318 -4.41 -3.20 11.55
CA LEU A 318 -5.40 -3.79 10.65
C LEU A 318 -4.87 -5.14 10.17
N LEU A 319 -5.56 -6.21 10.54
CA LEU A 319 -5.18 -7.58 10.13
C LEU A 319 -5.71 -7.87 8.73
N GLY A 320 -4.81 -8.07 7.78
CA GLY A 320 -5.10 -8.45 6.40
C GLY A 320 -5.54 -9.90 6.30
N LEU A 321 -6.78 -10.19 6.70
CA LEU A 321 -7.31 -11.57 6.81
C LEU A 321 -8.13 -12.01 5.59
N ILE A 322 -8.42 -11.09 4.67
CA ILE A 322 -9.18 -11.37 3.45
C ILE A 322 -8.22 -11.46 2.27
N THR A 323 -8.23 -12.58 1.57
CA THR A 323 -7.43 -12.74 0.37
C THR A 323 -8.05 -11.99 -0.80
N THR A 324 -7.18 -11.29 -1.53
CA THR A 324 -7.51 -10.64 -2.81
C THR A 324 -6.94 -11.40 -4.00
N LYS A 325 -6.23 -12.50 -3.75
CA LYS A 325 -5.61 -13.36 -4.78
C LYS A 325 -6.64 -14.24 -5.47
N GLU A 326 -7.72 -14.60 -4.77
CA GLU A 326 -8.76 -15.51 -5.25
C GLU A 326 -10.16 -15.02 -4.86
N ALA A 327 -11.14 -15.37 -5.69
CA ALA A 327 -12.54 -14.99 -5.52
C ALA A 327 -13.26 -15.70 -4.37
N THR A 328 -12.76 -16.83 -3.89
CA THR A 328 -13.42 -17.63 -2.86
C THR A 328 -13.65 -16.80 -1.60
N LEU A 329 -14.90 -16.76 -1.11
CA LEU A 329 -15.22 -16.10 0.16
C LEU A 329 -14.64 -16.90 1.33
N GLU A 330 -14.03 -16.17 2.26
CA GLU A 330 -13.52 -16.69 3.52
C GLU A 330 -14.66 -17.12 4.45
N ASP A 331 -14.37 -18.06 5.35
CA ASP A 331 -15.30 -18.45 6.40
C ASP A 331 -15.38 -17.33 7.47
N PRO A 332 -16.56 -16.72 7.71
CA PRO A 332 -16.74 -15.70 8.74
C PRO A 332 -16.29 -16.15 10.13
N ALA A 333 -16.53 -17.42 10.49
CA ALA A 333 -16.15 -17.97 11.79
C ALA A 333 -14.63 -18.05 11.94
N PHE A 334 -13.93 -18.42 10.86
CA PHE A 334 -12.47 -18.44 10.84
C PHE A 334 -11.87 -17.05 11.00
N ILE A 335 -12.39 -16.04 10.29
CA ILE A 335 -11.94 -14.65 10.43
C ILE A 335 -12.12 -14.16 11.88
N LYS A 336 -13.31 -14.40 12.45
CA LYS A 336 -13.61 -14.04 13.84
C LYS A 336 -12.63 -14.71 14.80
N GLN A 337 -12.39 -16.01 14.65
CA GLN A 337 -11.43 -16.74 15.47
C GLN A 337 -10.01 -16.13 15.38
N ARG A 338 -9.57 -15.75 14.18
CA ARG A 338 -8.26 -15.11 13.96
C ARG A 338 -8.17 -13.77 14.69
N LEU A 339 -9.20 -12.92 14.60
CA LEU A 339 -9.28 -11.65 15.33
C LEU A 339 -9.18 -11.84 16.85
N LEU A 340 -9.94 -12.79 17.40
CA LEU A 340 -9.89 -13.12 18.83
C LEU A 340 -8.50 -13.64 19.23
N SER A 341 -7.87 -14.47 18.41
CA SER A 341 -6.53 -15.02 18.67
C SER A 341 -5.46 -13.92 18.70
N ALA A 342 -5.54 -12.94 17.77
CA ALA A 342 -4.68 -11.76 17.80
C ALA A 342 -4.91 -10.92 19.08
N GLY A 343 -6.18 -10.76 19.48
CA GLY A 343 -6.57 -10.14 20.74
C GLY A 343 -5.96 -10.83 21.96
N ASP A 344 -5.93 -12.16 22.00
CA ASP A 344 -5.33 -12.94 23.09
C ASP A 344 -3.82 -12.72 23.24
N VAL A 345 -3.09 -12.62 22.12
CA VAL A 345 -1.65 -12.33 22.15
C VAL A 345 -1.40 -10.96 22.78
N ILE A 346 -2.15 -9.94 22.34
CA ILE A 346 -2.04 -8.58 22.90
C ILE A 346 -2.47 -8.55 24.36
N ALA A 347 -3.58 -9.21 24.72
CA ALA A 347 -4.11 -9.27 26.07
C ALA A 347 -3.10 -9.87 27.05
N LYS A 348 -2.49 -11.00 26.67
CA LYS A 348 -1.45 -11.66 27.45
C LYS A 348 -0.23 -10.76 27.64
N ALA A 349 0.23 -10.08 26.59
CA ALA A 349 1.39 -9.20 26.66
C ALA A 349 1.14 -7.95 27.50
N ARG A 350 -0.08 -7.40 27.45
CA ARG A 350 -0.46 -6.16 28.16
C ARG A 350 -1.03 -6.40 29.56
N GLY A 351 -1.37 -7.64 29.92
CA GLY A 351 -2.05 -7.97 31.16
C GLY A 351 -3.47 -7.37 31.25
N CYS A 352 -4.17 -7.29 30.12
CA CYS A 352 -5.54 -6.76 30.04
C CYS A 352 -6.53 -7.82 29.55
N SER A 353 -7.82 -7.51 29.51
CA SER A 353 -8.82 -8.41 28.92
C SER A 353 -8.66 -8.50 27.39
N GLN A 354 -9.13 -9.61 26.80
CA GLN A 354 -9.20 -9.76 25.34
C GLN A 354 -10.02 -8.64 24.71
N LYS A 355 -11.09 -8.20 25.38
CA LYS A 355 -11.94 -7.09 24.90
C LYS A 355 -11.16 -5.78 24.78
N GLU A 356 -10.41 -5.39 25.82
CA GLU A 356 -9.57 -4.19 25.77
C GLU A 356 -8.41 -4.32 24.76
N ALA A 357 -7.91 -5.54 24.55
CA ALA A 357 -6.87 -5.81 23.56
C ALA A 357 -7.38 -5.66 22.12
N LEU A 358 -8.60 -6.15 21.84
CA LEU A 358 -9.29 -6.01 20.57
C LEU A 358 -9.51 -4.55 20.18
N ASP A 359 -9.48 -3.60 21.13
CA ASP A 359 -9.56 -2.19 20.80
C ASP A 359 -8.40 -1.72 19.94
N ALA A 360 -7.23 -2.36 20.00
CA ALA A 360 -6.09 -2.00 19.14
C ALA A 360 -6.14 -2.63 17.74
N LEU A 361 -7.20 -3.35 17.40
CA LEU A 361 -7.30 -4.14 16.17
C LEU A 361 -8.43 -3.67 15.25
N GLY A 362 -8.23 -3.94 13.96
CA GLY A 362 -9.26 -3.92 12.92
C GLY A 362 -8.96 -4.98 11.87
N ILE A 363 -9.81 -5.09 10.86
CA ILE A 363 -9.71 -6.04 9.75
C ILE A 363 -9.54 -5.28 8.43
N THR A 364 -8.70 -5.83 7.55
CA THR A 364 -8.51 -5.34 6.18
C THR A 364 -8.30 -6.53 5.22
N THR A 365 -8.21 -6.22 3.94
CA THR A 365 -7.68 -7.14 2.93
C THR A 365 -6.16 -7.27 3.03
N GLN A 366 -5.62 -8.41 2.61
CA GLN A 366 -4.16 -8.66 2.62
C GLN A 366 -3.39 -7.73 1.66
N CYS A 367 -4.01 -7.34 0.56
CA CYS A 367 -3.50 -6.40 -0.44
C CYS A 367 -4.69 -5.67 -1.08
N GLY A 368 -4.46 -4.83 -2.09
CA GLY A 368 -5.53 -4.27 -2.91
C GLY A 368 -6.23 -5.32 -3.77
N PHE A 369 -7.38 -5.00 -4.36
CA PHE A 369 -8.06 -5.88 -5.32
C PHE A 369 -7.62 -5.66 -6.77
N GLY A 370 -6.95 -4.53 -7.06
CA GLY A 370 -6.60 -4.11 -8.42
C GLY A 370 -5.18 -3.55 -8.52
N THR A 371 -4.19 -4.25 -7.95
CA THR A 371 -2.78 -3.82 -7.89
C THR A 371 -2.17 -3.50 -9.26
N MET A 372 -2.60 -4.24 -10.30
CA MET A 372 -2.38 -3.89 -11.70
C MET A 372 -3.73 -3.66 -12.38
N SER A 373 -3.78 -2.67 -13.28
CA SER A 373 -5.03 -2.20 -13.89
C SER A 373 -5.92 -3.27 -14.52
N ASP A 374 -5.31 -4.33 -15.05
CA ASP A 374 -5.93 -5.35 -15.91
C ASP A 374 -5.78 -6.78 -15.35
N ARG A 375 -5.26 -6.94 -14.13
CA ARG A 375 -4.97 -8.25 -13.54
C ARG A 375 -5.49 -8.36 -12.10
N PRO A 376 -6.82 -8.40 -11.90
CA PRO A 376 -7.38 -8.70 -10.58
C PRO A 376 -7.05 -10.14 -10.17
N GLY A 377 -7.31 -10.48 -8.90
CA GLY A 377 -7.18 -11.86 -8.41
C GLY A 377 -7.96 -12.87 -9.25
N VAL A 378 -7.59 -14.15 -9.16
CA VAL A 378 -8.18 -15.24 -9.95
C VAL A 378 -9.69 -15.31 -9.69
N GLY A 379 -10.47 -15.04 -10.75
CA GLY A 379 -11.94 -15.02 -10.72
C GLY A 379 -12.57 -13.83 -9.98
N MET A 380 -11.78 -12.85 -9.55
CA MET A 380 -12.26 -11.71 -8.78
C MET A 380 -13.04 -10.73 -9.68
N THR A 381 -14.34 -10.58 -9.41
CA THR A 381 -15.21 -9.59 -10.07
C THR A 381 -15.49 -8.39 -9.16
N ILE A 382 -16.09 -7.32 -9.71
CA ILE A 382 -16.53 -6.15 -8.93
C ILE A 382 -17.53 -6.56 -7.85
N GLU A 383 -18.48 -7.43 -8.20
CA GLU A 383 -19.48 -7.94 -7.26
C GLU A 383 -18.81 -8.75 -6.14
N ARG A 384 -17.87 -9.63 -6.50
CA ARG A 384 -17.16 -10.46 -5.51
C ARG A 384 -16.31 -9.62 -4.55
N GLN A 385 -15.66 -8.58 -5.06
CA GLN A 385 -14.96 -7.61 -4.23
C GLN A 385 -15.89 -7.02 -3.16
N TRP A 386 -17.08 -6.57 -3.55
CA TRP A 386 -18.03 -6.00 -2.60
C TRP A 386 -18.56 -7.02 -1.59
N GLU A 387 -18.82 -8.25 -2.02
CA GLU A 387 -19.20 -9.34 -1.11
C GLU A 387 -18.11 -9.61 -0.05
N LYS A 388 -16.82 -9.54 -0.42
CA LYS A 388 -15.68 -9.65 0.50
C LYS A 388 -15.60 -8.46 1.47
N CYS A 389 -15.82 -7.23 1.00
CA CYS A 389 -15.89 -6.07 1.89
C CYS A 389 -17.07 -6.14 2.86
N GLU A 390 -18.25 -6.58 2.40
CA GLU A 390 -19.42 -6.78 3.25
C GLU A 390 -19.21 -7.93 4.26
N LEU A 391 -18.47 -8.97 3.91
CA LEU A 391 -18.06 -10.02 4.83
C LEU A 391 -17.25 -9.46 6.01
N MET A 392 -16.25 -8.60 5.73
CA MET A 392 -15.50 -7.94 6.81
C MET A 392 -16.39 -7.12 7.72
N GLN A 393 -17.36 -6.37 7.16
CA GLN A 393 -18.31 -5.58 7.93
C GLN A 393 -19.19 -6.45 8.84
N ARG A 394 -19.67 -7.60 8.35
CA ARG A 394 -20.46 -8.54 9.17
C ARG A 394 -19.64 -9.10 10.33
N VAL A 395 -18.41 -9.55 10.06
CA VAL A 395 -17.53 -10.08 11.11
C VAL A 395 -17.15 -8.99 12.12
N ALA A 396 -16.88 -7.77 11.65
CA ALA A 396 -16.56 -6.65 12.53
C ALA A 396 -17.73 -6.30 13.45
N GLU A 397 -18.98 -6.37 12.99
CA GLU A 397 -20.15 -6.15 13.86
C GLU A 397 -20.29 -7.23 14.94
N GLU A 398 -19.88 -8.47 14.67
CA GLU A 398 -19.87 -9.54 15.68
C GLU A 398 -18.76 -9.39 16.73
N VAL A 399 -17.62 -8.81 16.35
CA VAL A 399 -16.45 -8.62 17.25
C VAL A 399 -16.55 -7.29 18.00
N TRP A 400 -16.99 -6.23 17.33
CA TRP A 400 -17.16 -4.87 17.85
C TRP A 400 -18.59 -4.37 17.56
N PRO A 401 -19.60 -4.79 18.33
CA PRO A 401 -20.98 -4.35 18.11
C PRO A 401 -21.13 -2.83 18.14
N GLY A 402 -21.78 -2.27 17.12
CA GLY A 402 -22.00 -0.83 16.99
C GLY A 402 -20.79 -0.01 16.54
N TRP A 403 -19.70 -0.64 16.06
CA TRP A 403 -18.47 0.06 15.67
C TRP A 403 -18.72 1.19 14.67
N LYS A 404 -19.62 1.03 13.70
CA LYS A 404 -19.92 2.11 12.74
C LYS A 404 -20.35 3.42 13.43
N LYS A 405 -21.16 3.31 14.49
CA LYS A 405 -21.61 4.47 15.26
C LYS A 405 -20.46 5.09 16.07
N GLU A 406 -19.55 4.28 16.59
CA GLU A 406 -18.34 4.73 17.30
C GLU A 406 -17.47 5.64 16.42
N PHE A 407 -17.32 5.29 15.13
CA PHE A 407 -16.50 6.03 14.18
C PHE A 407 -17.27 7.05 13.32
N GLY A 408 -18.53 7.34 13.65
CA GLY A 408 -19.35 8.29 12.90
C GLY A 408 -19.62 7.87 11.45
N ILE A 409 -19.49 6.59 11.13
CA ILE A 409 -19.72 6.04 9.81
C ILE A 409 -21.23 5.93 9.58
N PRO A 410 -21.77 6.49 8.49
CA PRO A 410 -23.18 6.35 8.14
C PRO A 410 -23.62 4.88 8.14
N THR A 411 -24.62 4.55 8.96
CA THR A 411 -25.17 3.18 9.03
C THR A 411 -26.23 2.93 7.97
N ALA A 412 -26.84 3.98 7.42
CA ALA A 412 -27.69 3.89 6.24
C ALA A 412 -26.80 3.86 5.00
N ARG A 413 -27.16 3.01 4.02
CA ARG A 413 -26.62 3.12 2.66
C ARG A 413 -26.95 4.54 2.17
N LEU A 414 -25.94 5.34 1.88
CA LEU A 414 -26.10 6.72 1.42
C LEU A 414 -26.61 6.76 -0.02
#